data_AF-A0A2E2W0L8-F1
#
_entry.id   AF-A0A2E2W0L8-F1
#
_cell.length_a   1.000
_cell.length_b   1.000
_cell.length_c   1.000
_cell.angle_alpha   90.00
_cell.angle_beta   90.00
_cell.angle_gamma   90.00
#
_symmetry.space_group_name_H-M   'P 1'
#
loop_
_entity.id
_entity.type
_entity.pdbx_description
1 polymer ?
#
loop_
_entity_poly.entity_id
_entity_poly.type
_entity_poly.pdbx_seq_one_letter_code
_entity_poly.pdbx_strand_id
1 'polypeptide(L)'
;MGQSDRAIDQALEIIGQVIDTAFDTQSAAGTDHAFDLIQKLEQQELSPEQSALLHYYRSNAWENRLHEGRRTDSWDWDIPQAQNQIIELRRCINHAGFSSFDTIRQCQVLTNLGNKLNFVGRCIEAIEIWDRVLKIEKYFAMALGNKGIGLSYYGRSLYDPGHAAILLYYAWNSYKCADSRDAFFDAPGNDYLRDRFTHELNMIAEHVDIPQTEKLIKAYEANFGESEPERHYRKWVLQTRLFLNPLNDAGTLPIATHDVLTLPSITTGMDSKEGRPPSIIGFYNQLKQEFVSARWLLFEALQGDESHFSDKDVLLYNTLEYPMYGLSVEKMRSAYRVAYSLLDKTAYFLNHYFALGHPDRTVNFRNVWYQPKTMGQKVLHDELAGRENWPLRGLFWLSKDIFEPDIKGVTEPDAQALYDIRNHLEHKYLQVVETVFESLVPVPDGEHVLGYRISWADFRSKTTRIFKLARASLIYLSLAVHKEEKRREQERSAHTVMPMPLATWSDEWKQ
;
A
#
# COMPACT_ATOMS: atom_id res chain seq x y z
N MET A 1 13.79 -29.11 -23.64
CA MET A 1 14.66 -28.94 -22.48
C MET A 1 16.00 -29.58 -22.76
N GLY A 2 17.06 -28.78 -22.88
CA GLY A 2 18.44 -29.26 -23.07
C GLY A 2 19.03 -29.78 -21.76
N GLN A 3 20.17 -30.48 -21.81
CA GLN A 3 20.84 -31.01 -20.60
C GLN A 3 21.22 -29.90 -19.59
N SER A 4 21.55 -28.69 -20.07
CA SER A 4 21.87 -27.53 -19.22
C SER A 4 20.67 -27.03 -18.41
N ASP A 5 19.49 -27.04 -19.01
CA ASP A 5 18.24 -26.59 -18.40
C ASP A 5 17.87 -27.49 -17.22
N ARG A 6 18.01 -28.81 -17.42
CA ARG A 6 17.77 -29.82 -16.38
C ARG A 6 18.75 -29.71 -15.20
N ALA A 7 19.98 -29.27 -15.45
CA ALA A 7 20.96 -29.06 -14.38
C ALA A 7 20.64 -27.80 -13.55
N ILE A 8 20.13 -26.74 -14.19
CA ILE A 8 19.66 -25.52 -13.50
C ILE A 8 18.43 -25.84 -12.64
N ASP A 9 17.47 -26.60 -13.17
CA ASP A 9 16.28 -27.01 -12.41
C ASP A 9 16.65 -27.84 -11.17
N GLN A 10 17.62 -28.75 -11.30
CA GLN A 10 18.15 -29.51 -10.16
C GLN A 10 18.86 -28.60 -9.14
N ALA A 11 19.62 -27.59 -9.60
CA ALA A 11 20.25 -26.64 -8.70
C ALA A 11 19.22 -25.80 -7.94
N LEU A 12 18.14 -25.38 -8.60
CA LEU A 12 17.02 -24.67 -7.98
C LEU A 12 16.31 -25.52 -6.92
N GLU A 13 16.07 -26.80 -7.20
CA GLU A 13 15.51 -27.74 -6.24
C GLU A 13 16.40 -27.89 -5.00
N ILE A 14 17.71 -28.04 -5.20
CA ILE A 14 18.69 -28.10 -4.10
C ILE A 14 18.68 -26.80 -3.28
N ILE A 15 18.65 -25.63 -3.92
CA ILE A 15 18.57 -24.34 -3.23
C ILE A 15 17.32 -24.28 -2.35
N GLY A 16 16.17 -24.68 -2.87
CA GLY A 16 14.92 -24.76 -2.10
C GLY A 16 15.06 -25.65 -0.87
N GLN A 17 15.59 -26.87 -1.03
CA GLN A 17 15.80 -27.81 0.08
C GLN A 17 16.77 -27.26 1.14
N VAL A 18 17.84 -26.57 0.72
CA VAL A 18 18.79 -25.93 1.64
C VAL A 18 18.12 -24.83 2.44
N ILE A 19 17.29 -24.00 1.80
CA ILE A 19 16.54 -22.93 2.48
C ILE A 19 15.58 -23.51 3.50
N ASP A 20 14.78 -24.50 3.12
CA ASP A 20 13.78 -25.12 4.01
C ASP A 20 14.49 -25.81 5.19
N THR A 21 15.55 -26.58 4.93
CA THR A 21 16.36 -27.23 5.98
C THR A 21 17.01 -26.20 6.92
N ALA A 22 17.52 -25.09 6.37
CA ALA A 22 18.11 -24.03 7.19
C ALA A 22 17.07 -23.34 8.07
N PHE A 23 15.84 -23.18 7.59
CA PHE A 23 14.74 -22.63 8.37
C PHE A 23 14.37 -23.56 9.53
N ASP A 24 14.13 -24.84 9.23
CA ASP A 24 13.72 -25.85 10.22
C ASP A 24 14.78 -26.06 11.32
N THR A 25 16.06 -25.97 10.96
CA THR A 25 17.19 -26.15 11.89
C THR A 25 17.70 -24.84 12.48
N GLN A 26 17.14 -23.69 12.10
CA GLN A 26 17.61 -22.35 12.49
C GLN A 26 19.12 -22.14 12.20
N SER A 27 19.60 -22.65 11.08
CA SER A 27 21.02 -22.67 10.72
C SER A 27 21.43 -21.44 9.92
N ALA A 28 22.08 -20.48 10.58
CA ALA A 28 22.66 -19.30 9.94
C ALA A 28 23.66 -19.66 8.82
N ALA A 29 24.49 -20.68 9.04
CA ALA A 29 25.43 -21.18 8.04
C ALA A 29 24.70 -21.81 6.84
N GLY A 30 23.55 -22.47 7.05
CA GLY A 30 22.70 -22.97 5.98
C GLY A 30 22.09 -21.85 5.15
N THR A 31 21.63 -20.77 5.81
CA THR A 31 21.13 -19.57 5.14
C THR A 31 22.23 -18.85 4.33
N ASP A 32 23.44 -18.71 4.89
CA ASP A 32 24.61 -18.18 4.15
C ASP A 32 24.92 -19.06 2.93
N HIS A 33 24.89 -20.38 3.09
CA HIS A 33 25.10 -21.32 1.99
C HIS A 33 24.03 -21.18 0.89
N ALA A 34 22.77 -20.97 1.25
CA ALA A 34 21.71 -20.70 0.28
C ALA A 34 21.99 -19.43 -0.53
N PHE A 35 22.43 -18.35 0.11
CA PHE A 35 22.81 -17.12 -0.59
C PHE A 35 24.00 -17.34 -1.55
N ASP A 36 25.02 -18.10 -1.14
CA ASP A 36 26.16 -18.44 -1.99
C ASP A 36 25.74 -19.24 -3.23
N LEU A 37 24.85 -20.22 -3.06
CA LEU A 37 24.32 -21.03 -4.17
C LEU A 37 23.50 -20.17 -5.13
N ILE A 38 22.65 -19.30 -4.60
CA ILE A 38 21.86 -18.34 -5.38
C ILE A 38 22.78 -17.43 -6.20
N GLN A 39 23.82 -16.86 -5.59
CA GLN A 39 24.76 -15.96 -6.28
C GLN A 39 25.53 -16.68 -7.39
N LYS A 40 25.90 -17.95 -7.20
CA LYS A 40 26.54 -18.76 -8.24
C LYS A 40 25.60 -19.03 -9.40
N LEU A 41 24.33 -19.31 -9.12
CA LEU A 41 23.34 -19.61 -10.15
C LEU A 41 22.95 -18.37 -10.98
N GLU A 42 22.95 -17.17 -10.38
CA GLU A 42 22.73 -15.90 -11.09
C GLU A 42 23.76 -15.62 -12.20
N GLN A 43 24.93 -16.26 -12.15
CA GLN A 43 25.97 -16.09 -13.17
C GLN A 43 25.70 -16.93 -14.44
N GLN A 44 24.67 -17.79 -14.43
CA GLN A 44 24.27 -18.61 -15.57
C GLN A 44 23.19 -17.92 -16.39
N GLU A 45 23.01 -18.36 -17.64
CA GLU A 45 21.85 -17.97 -18.44
C GLU A 45 20.60 -18.70 -17.93
N LEU A 46 19.69 -17.95 -17.29
CA LEU A 46 18.44 -18.47 -16.76
C LEU A 46 17.28 -18.17 -17.70
N SER A 47 16.34 -19.12 -17.83
CA SER A 47 15.06 -18.85 -18.45
C SER A 47 14.29 -17.79 -17.64
N PRO A 48 13.29 -17.10 -18.24
CA PRO A 48 12.53 -16.12 -17.49
C PRO A 48 11.83 -16.68 -16.24
N GLU A 49 11.38 -17.94 -16.31
CA GLU A 49 10.76 -18.64 -15.20
C GLU A 49 11.79 -18.96 -14.10
N GLN A 50 12.97 -19.49 -14.46
CA GLN A 50 14.05 -19.78 -13.52
C GLN A 50 14.55 -18.51 -12.81
N SER A 51 14.68 -17.40 -13.53
CA SER A 51 15.05 -16.09 -12.97
C SER A 51 14.02 -15.60 -11.94
N ALA A 52 12.72 -15.69 -12.26
CA ALA A 52 11.66 -15.36 -11.32
C ALA A 52 11.71 -16.26 -10.07
N LEU A 53 11.95 -17.56 -10.25
CA LEU A 53 11.99 -18.52 -9.15
C LEU A 53 13.18 -18.27 -8.22
N LEU A 54 14.32 -17.85 -8.79
CA LEU A 54 15.50 -17.50 -8.04
C LEU A 54 15.26 -16.26 -7.13
N HIS A 55 14.50 -15.27 -7.60
CA HIS A 55 14.05 -14.16 -6.76
C HIS A 55 13.16 -14.64 -5.59
N TYR A 56 12.22 -15.55 -5.86
CA TYR A 56 11.39 -16.13 -4.80
C TYR A 56 12.22 -16.88 -3.75
N TYR A 57 13.18 -17.72 -4.15
CA TYR A 57 14.07 -18.39 -3.22
C TYR A 57 14.96 -17.43 -2.44
N ARG A 58 15.49 -16.39 -3.07
CA ARG A 58 16.23 -15.34 -2.35
C ARG A 58 15.37 -14.66 -1.30
N SER A 59 14.09 -14.43 -1.58
CA SER A 59 13.16 -13.86 -0.61
C SER A 59 12.94 -14.79 0.60
N ASN A 60 12.90 -16.11 0.39
CA ASN A 60 12.78 -17.08 1.49
C ASN A 60 14.09 -17.14 2.31
N ALA A 61 15.25 -17.05 1.68
CA ALA A 61 16.52 -16.93 2.40
C ALA A 61 16.59 -15.67 3.28
N TRP A 62 16.01 -14.55 2.82
CA TRP A 62 15.85 -13.35 3.65
C TRP A 62 14.86 -13.53 4.81
N GLU A 63 13.84 -14.40 4.67
CA GLU A 63 12.97 -14.79 5.78
C GLU A 63 13.76 -15.54 6.86
N ASN A 64 14.56 -16.53 6.47
CA ASN A 64 15.43 -17.24 7.40
C ASN A 64 16.34 -16.27 8.17
N ARG A 65 17.00 -15.36 7.46
CA ARG A 65 17.88 -14.35 8.06
C ARG A 65 17.12 -13.40 9.02
N LEU A 66 15.88 -13.07 8.71
CA LEU A 66 15.03 -12.29 9.62
C LEU A 66 14.74 -13.08 10.89
N HIS A 67 14.41 -14.37 10.79
CA HIS A 67 14.15 -15.22 11.95
C HIS A 67 15.37 -15.43 12.85
N GLU A 68 16.56 -15.57 12.28
CA GLU A 68 17.83 -15.70 13.01
C GLU A 68 18.14 -14.48 13.90
N GLY A 69 17.88 -13.27 13.39
CA GLY A 69 18.26 -12.02 14.05
C GLY A 69 17.17 -11.40 14.93
N ARG A 70 15.95 -11.93 14.92
CA ARG A 70 14.80 -11.28 15.53
C ARG A 70 14.76 -11.48 17.04
N ARG A 71 14.71 -10.36 17.77
CA ARG A 71 14.24 -10.34 19.16
C ARG A 71 12.72 -10.36 19.16
N THR A 72 12.11 -11.28 19.91
CA THR A 72 10.65 -11.47 19.99
C THR A 72 9.89 -10.20 20.38
N ASP A 73 10.52 -9.32 21.17
CA ASP A 73 9.89 -8.11 21.73
C ASP A 73 10.33 -6.81 21.05
N SER A 74 10.94 -6.87 19.86
CA SER A 74 11.43 -5.67 19.18
C SER A 74 10.37 -4.97 18.32
N TRP A 75 10.22 -3.66 18.52
CA TRP A 75 9.51 -2.72 17.64
C TRP A 75 10.46 -1.98 16.71
N ASP A 76 11.47 -2.67 16.17
CA ASP A 76 12.33 -2.08 15.14
C ASP A 76 11.52 -1.71 13.89
N TRP A 77 11.70 -0.47 13.41
CA TRP A 77 11.00 0.01 12.23
C TRP A 77 11.80 -0.26 10.96
N ASP A 78 13.09 0.04 10.97
CA ASP A 78 13.98 -0.17 9.83
C ASP A 78 14.65 -1.54 9.90
N ILE A 79 14.11 -2.50 9.16
CA ILE A 79 14.55 -3.90 9.17
C ILE A 79 15.07 -4.28 7.77
N PRO A 80 16.39 -4.28 7.54
CA PRO A 80 16.98 -4.55 6.23
C PRO A 80 16.57 -5.90 5.63
N GLN A 81 16.42 -6.94 6.46
CA GLN A 81 16.02 -8.28 6.03
C GLN A 81 14.60 -8.27 5.44
N ALA A 82 13.65 -7.64 6.14
CA ALA A 82 12.28 -7.48 5.65
C ALA A 82 12.25 -6.62 4.37
N GLN A 83 13.12 -5.61 4.27
CA GLN A 83 13.23 -4.78 3.08
C GLN A 83 13.68 -5.60 1.87
N ASN A 84 14.75 -6.37 2.01
CA ASN A 84 15.28 -7.20 0.93
C ASN A 84 14.27 -8.29 0.51
N GLN A 85 13.58 -8.90 1.47
CA GLN A 85 12.52 -9.85 1.16
C GLN A 85 11.39 -9.22 0.32
N ILE A 86 10.91 -8.03 0.69
CA ILE A 86 9.88 -7.31 -0.09
C ILE A 86 10.38 -7.00 -1.51
N ILE A 87 11.63 -6.55 -1.63
CA ILE A 87 12.25 -6.26 -2.93
C ILE A 87 12.28 -7.51 -3.81
N GLU A 88 12.76 -8.63 -3.28
CA GLU A 88 12.88 -9.88 -4.04
C GLU A 88 11.51 -10.46 -4.41
N LEU A 89 10.51 -10.39 -3.52
CA LEU A 89 9.13 -10.79 -3.84
C LEU A 89 8.51 -9.92 -4.95
N ARG A 90 8.72 -8.60 -4.90
CA ARG A 90 8.24 -7.69 -5.95
C ARG A 90 8.99 -7.89 -7.26
N ARG A 91 10.30 -8.15 -7.22
CA ARG A 91 11.09 -8.55 -8.41
C ARG A 91 10.54 -9.83 -9.02
N CYS A 92 10.27 -10.85 -8.21
CA CYS A 92 9.64 -12.09 -8.66
C CYS A 92 8.31 -11.81 -9.35
N ILE A 93 7.39 -11.07 -8.72
CA ILE A 93 6.04 -10.81 -9.25
C ILE A 93 6.05 -9.96 -10.53
N ASN A 94 6.98 -9.02 -10.64
CA ASN A 94 7.13 -8.15 -11.82
C ASN A 94 7.97 -8.80 -12.93
N HIS A 95 8.58 -9.96 -12.69
CA HIS A 95 9.37 -10.67 -13.68
C HIS A 95 8.46 -11.31 -14.74
N ALA A 96 8.87 -11.27 -16.02
CA ALA A 96 8.07 -11.81 -17.12
C ALA A 96 7.77 -13.32 -16.99
N GLY A 97 8.62 -14.06 -16.29
CA GLY A 97 8.43 -15.50 -16.04
C GLY A 97 7.46 -15.85 -14.90
N PHE A 98 7.00 -14.88 -14.11
CA PHE A 98 6.08 -15.16 -13.00
C PHE A 98 4.75 -15.76 -13.46
N SER A 99 4.25 -15.34 -14.62
CA SER A 99 3.01 -15.86 -15.20
C SER A 99 3.11 -17.32 -15.66
N SER A 100 4.33 -17.83 -15.83
CA SER A 100 4.61 -19.22 -16.20
C SER A 100 4.57 -20.18 -15.02
N PHE A 101 4.66 -19.68 -13.78
CA PHE A 101 4.55 -20.50 -12.58
C PHE A 101 3.21 -21.24 -12.50
N ASP A 102 3.22 -22.42 -11.89
CA ASP A 102 1.99 -23.07 -11.48
C ASP A 102 1.19 -22.18 -10.51
N THR A 103 -0.13 -22.39 -10.46
CA THR A 103 -1.04 -21.54 -9.70
C THR A 103 -0.74 -21.55 -8.21
N ILE A 104 -0.27 -22.67 -7.65
CA ILE A 104 0.07 -22.78 -6.23
C ILE A 104 1.32 -21.95 -5.92
N ARG A 105 2.35 -22.02 -6.77
CA ARG A 105 3.55 -21.19 -6.61
C ARG A 105 3.23 -19.69 -6.72
N GLN A 106 2.37 -19.29 -7.65
CA GLN A 106 1.90 -17.89 -7.72
C GLN A 106 1.20 -17.47 -6.42
N CYS A 107 0.34 -18.33 -5.86
CA CYS A 107 -0.35 -18.09 -4.59
C CYS A 107 0.62 -17.95 -3.42
N GLN A 108 1.67 -18.78 -3.36
CA GLN A 108 2.71 -18.73 -2.33
C GLN A 108 3.50 -17.42 -2.36
N VAL A 109 4.02 -17.03 -3.54
CA VAL A 109 4.80 -15.79 -3.69
C VAL A 109 3.95 -14.57 -3.28
N LEU A 110 2.72 -14.50 -3.77
CA LEU A 110 1.80 -13.41 -3.43
C LEU A 110 1.45 -13.41 -1.93
N THR A 111 1.17 -14.57 -1.35
CA THR A 111 0.87 -14.69 0.09
C THR A 111 2.04 -14.22 0.94
N ASN A 112 3.28 -14.61 0.58
CA ASN A 112 4.49 -14.16 1.28
C ASN A 112 4.66 -12.63 1.20
N LEU A 113 4.36 -12.02 0.05
CA LEU A 113 4.40 -10.56 -0.06
C LEU A 113 3.33 -9.89 0.81
N GLY A 114 2.09 -10.39 0.80
CA GLY A 114 1.04 -9.90 1.67
C GLY A 114 1.42 -10.01 3.15
N ASN A 115 1.96 -11.16 3.57
CA ASN A 115 2.42 -11.40 4.93
C ASN A 115 3.50 -10.42 5.35
N LYS A 116 4.48 -10.18 4.47
CA LYS A 116 5.58 -9.26 4.77
C LYS A 116 5.13 -7.80 4.80
N LEU A 117 4.22 -7.40 3.92
CA LEU A 117 3.61 -6.07 3.98
C LEU A 117 2.83 -5.87 5.28
N ASN A 118 2.00 -6.83 5.68
CA ASN A 118 1.26 -6.75 6.93
C ASN A 118 2.20 -6.70 8.16
N PHE A 119 3.28 -7.49 8.15
CA PHE A 119 4.31 -7.47 9.19
C PHE A 119 4.92 -6.09 9.38
N VAL A 120 5.14 -5.33 8.30
CA VAL A 120 5.69 -3.97 8.35
C VAL A 120 4.63 -2.86 8.54
N GLY A 121 3.36 -3.21 8.77
CA GLY A 121 2.27 -2.26 8.99
C GLY A 121 1.47 -1.86 7.75
N ARG A 122 1.78 -2.44 6.57
CA ARG A 122 1.15 -2.14 5.29
C ARG A 122 -0.07 -3.06 5.02
N CYS A 123 -1.07 -3.01 5.90
CA CYS A 123 -2.22 -3.93 5.82
C CYS A 123 -3.17 -3.68 4.65
N ILE A 124 -3.35 -2.43 4.22
CA ILE A 124 -4.23 -2.07 3.09
C ILE A 124 -3.74 -2.78 1.82
N GLU A 125 -2.43 -2.69 1.55
CA GLU A 125 -1.80 -3.37 0.43
C GLU A 125 -1.76 -4.88 0.63
N ALA A 126 -1.49 -5.37 1.84
CA ALA A 126 -1.51 -6.80 2.13
C ALA A 126 -2.86 -7.44 1.82
N ILE A 127 -3.96 -6.80 2.24
CA ILE A 127 -5.33 -7.27 1.96
C ILE A 127 -5.59 -7.34 0.45
N GLU A 128 -5.19 -6.33 -0.31
CA GLU A 128 -5.32 -6.36 -1.77
C GLU A 128 -4.51 -7.50 -2.41
N ILE A 129 -3.34 -7.82 -1.87
CA ILE A 129 -2.53 -8.93 -2.37
C ILE A 129 -3.15 -10.28 -2.03
N TRP A 130 -3.64 -10.49 -0.82
CA TRP A 130 -4.36 -11.73 -0.50
C TRP A 130 -5.64 -11.85 -1.32
N ASP A 131 -6.34 -10.76 -1.64
CA ASP A 131 -7.47 -10.80 -2.56
C ASP A 131 -7.08 -11.23 -3.99
N ARG A 132 -5.85 -10.93 -4.43
CA ARG A 132 -5.32 -11.47 -5.70
C ARG A 132 -5.08 -12.97 -5.60
N VAL A 133 -4.55 -13.47 -4.47
CA VAL A 133 -4.41 -14.91 -4.22
C VAL A 133 -5.75 -15.61 -4.29
N LEU A 134 -6.76 -15.06 -3.60
CA LEU A 134 -8.11 -15.64 -3.54
C LEU A 134 -8.90 -15.57 -4.86
N LYS A 135 -8.40 -14.80 -5.84
CA LYS A 135 -8.89 -14.86 -7.24
C LYS A 135 -8.27 -15.99 -8.05
N ILE A 136 -7.05 -16.42 -7.69
CA ILE A 136 -6.35 -17.55 -8.32
C ILE A 136 -6.82 -18.86 -7.70
N GLU A 137 -6.75 -18.97 -6.37
CA GLU A 137 -7.25 -20.11 -5.59
C GLU A 137 -8.12 -19.60 -4.43
N LYS A 138 -9.43 -19.76 -4.60
CA LYS A 138 -10.46 -19.21 -3.70
C LYS A 138 -10.33 -19.72 -2.26
N TYR A 139 -9.88 -20.95 -2.09
CA TYR A 139 -9.81 -21.60 -0.78
C TYR A 139 -8.39 -21.70 -0.22
N PHE A 140 -7.43 -20.92 -0.75
CA PHE A 140 -6.05 -20.93 -0.28
C PHE A 140 -5.96 -20.53 1.21
N ALA A 141 -5.77 -21.53 2.09
CA ALA A 141 -5.98 -21.41 3.52
C ALA A 141 -5.07 -20.34 4.15
N MET A 142 -3.81 -20.28 3.70
CA MET A 142 -2.85 -19.30 4.19
C MET A 142 -3.26 -17.86 3.84
N ALA A 143 -3.80 -17.61 2.65
CA ALA A 143 -4.26 -16.26 2.28
C ALA A 143 -5.53 -15.87 3.04
N LEU A 144 -6.46 -16.81 3.23
CA LEU A 144 -7.68 -16.59 4.03
C LEU A 144 -7.34 -16.25 5.48
N GLY A 145 -6.50 -17.07 6.12
CA GLY A 145 -6.08 -16.85 7.51
C GLY A 145 -5.31 -15.54 7.67
N ASN A 146 -4.34 -15.26 6.80
CA ASN A 146 -3.57 -14.01 6.87
C ASN A 146 -4.42 -12.77 6.57
N LYS A 147 -5.39 -12.86 5.65
CA LYS A 147 -6.39 -11.81 5.44
C LYS A 147 -7.24 -11.57 6.69
N GLY A 148 -7.64 -12.63 7.39
CA GLY A 148 -8.27 -12.55 8.71
C GLY A 148 -7.42 -11.75 9.69
N ILE A 149 -6.13 -12.09 9.80
CA ILE A 149 -5.16 -11.39 10.67
C ILE A 149 -5.11 -9.90 10.33
N GLY A 150 -4.87 -9.56 9.05
CA GLY A 150 -4.75 -8.17 8.62
C GLY A 150 -6.02 -7.36 8.89
N LEU A 151 -7.20 -7.91 8.59
CA LEU A 151 -8.49 -7.27 8.87
C LEU A 151 -8.73 -7.11 10.38
N SER A 152 -8.31 -8.06 11.21
CA SER A 152 -8.42 -7.93 12.67
C SER A 152 -7.56 -6.81 13.23
N TYR A 153 -6.29 -6.71 12.83
CA TYR A 153 -5.41 -5.62 13.26
C TYR A 153 -5.91 -4.26 12.77
N TYR A 154 -6.40 -4.19 11.52
CA TYR A 154 -6.98 -2.99 10.96
C TYR A 154 -8.24 -2.56 11.72
N GLY A 155 -9.19 -3.47 11.94
CA GLY A 155 -10.41 -3.22 12.73
C GLY A 155 -10.11 -2.70 14.14
N ARG A 156 -9.15 -3.33 14.85
CA ARG A 156 -8.74 -2.91 16.20
C ARG A 156 -8.03 -1.55 16.23
N SER A 157 -7.50 -1.09 15.10
CA SER A 157 -6.84 0.21 14.98
C SER A 157 -7.82 1.35 14.72
N LEU A 158 -9.06 1.07 14.30
CA LEU A 158 -10.06 2.09 13.99
C LEU A 158 -10.57 2.80 15.24
N TYR A 159 -10.84 4.10 15.10
CA TYR A 159 -11.45 4.93 16.15
C TYR A 159 -12.98 4.80 16.19
N ASP A 160 -13.60 4.35 15.10
CA ASP A 160 -15.04 4.12 15.00
C ASP A 160 -15.38 2.65 15.36
N PRO A 161 -16.10 2.41 16.48
CA PRO A 161 -16.43 1.04 16.91
C PRO A 161 -17.35 0.28 15.95
N GLY A 162 -18.24 0.96 15.22
CA GLY A 162 -19.16 0.32 14.28
C GLY A 162 -18.43 -0.20 13.05
N HIS A 163 -17.55 0.61 12.47
CA HIS A 163 -16.66 0.21 11.39
C HIS A 163 -15.67 -0.86 11.85
N ALA A 164 -15.15 -0.77 13.09
CA ALA A 164 -14.31 -1.80 13.67
C ALA A 164 -15.04 -3.16 13.74
N ALA A 165 -16.28 -3.18 14.22
CA ALA A 165 -17.10 -4.39 14.27
C ALA A 165 -17.33 -5.00 12.87
N ILE A 166 -17.58 -4.17 11.85
CA ILE A 166 -17.72 -4.65 10.47
C ILE A 166 -16.42 -5.25 9.95
N LEU A 167 -15.26 -4.60 10.13
CA LEU A 167 -13.98 -5.19 9.71
C LEU A 167 -13.67 -6.49 10.45
N LEU A 168 -13.97 -6.56 11.75
CA LEU A 168 -13.82 -7.77 12.55
C LEU A 168 -14.77 -8.89 12.10
N TYR A 169 -15.99 -8.57 11.67
CA TYR A 169 -16.89 -9.54 11.04
C TYR A 169 -16.32 -10.12 9.73
N TYR A 170 -15.69 -9.30 8.88
CA TYR A 170 -15.01 -9.79 7.67
C TYR A 170 -13.72 -10.57 7.98
N ALA A 171 -13.02 -10.22 9.05
CA ALA A 171 -11.91 -11.02 9.56
C ALA A 171 -12.41 -12.41 10.02
N TRP A 172 -13.47 -12.45 10.83
CA TRP A 172 -14.12 -13.67 11.28
C TRP A 172 -14.55 -14.56 10.12
N ASN A 173 -15.17 -13.98 9.08
CA ASN A 173 -15.54 -14.73 7.87
C ASN A 173 -14.32 -15.31 7.14
N SER A 174 -13.21 -14.57 7.08
CA SER A 174 -11.98 -15.04 6.45
C SER A 174 -11.39 -16.23 7.23
N TYR A 175 -11.33 -16.16 8.56
CA TYR A 175 -10.92 -17.28 9.40
C TYR A 175 -11.86 -18.48 9.29
N LYS A 176 -13.18 -18.26 9.28
CA LYS A 176 -14.17 -19.31 9.08
C LYS A 176 -13.97 -20.05 7.76
N CYS A 177 -13.62 -19.33 6.69
CA CYS A 177 -13.28 -19.96 5.41
C CYS A 177 -11.95 -20.72 5.50
N ALA A 178 -10.94 -20.19 6.20
CA ALA A 178 -9.65 -20.84 6.41
C ALA A 178 -9.75 -22.12 7.27
N ASP A 179 -10.73 -22.18 8.17
CA ASP A 179 -11.04 -23.31 9.04
C ASP A 179 -11.98 -24.34 8.36
N SER A 180 -12.49 -24.04 7.17
CA SER A 180 -13.44 -24.90 6.48
C SER A 180 -12.78 -26.17 5.91
N ARG A 181 -13.61 -27.20 5.65
CA ARG A 181 -13.13 -28.44 5.00
C ARG A 181 -12.60 -28.22 3.59
N ASP A 182 -13.09 -27.19 2.90
CA ASP A 182 -12.70 -26.84 1.54
C ASP A 182 -11.38 -26.05 1.51
N ALA A 183 -10.86 -25.61 2.67
CA ALA A 183 -9.62 -24.87 2.77
C ALA A 183 -8.43 -25.70 2.25
N PHE A 184 -7.73 -25.15 1.25
CA PHE A 184 -6.56 -25.75 0.61
C PHE A 184 -5.29 -25.34 1.34
N PHE A 185 -4.58 -26.32 1.91
CA PHE A 185 -3.26 -26.17 2.51
C PHE A 185 -2.20 -26.65 1.52
N ASP A 186 -1.26 -25.77 1.19
CA ASP A 186 -0.27 -25.94 0.13
C ASP A 186 0.98 -26.73 0.57
N ALA A 187 1.13 -26.97 1.87
CA ALA A 187 2.19 -27.82 2.42
C ALA A 187 1.61 -28.90 3.35
N PRO A 188 2.12 -30.15 3.27
CA PRO A 188 1.75 -31.21 4.21
C PRO A 188 1.99 -30.80 5.66
N GLY A 189 1.05 -31.11 6.53
CA GLY A 189 1.15 -30.81 7.96
C GLY A 189 0.71 -29.40 8.35
N ASN A 190 0.42 -28.48 7.41
CA ASN A 190 -0.09 -27.15 7.79
C ASN A 190 -1.53 -27.14 8.32
N ASP A 191 -2.21 -28.29 8.37
CA ASP A 191 -3.56 -28.46 8.91
C ASP A 191 -3.64 -28.14 10.42
N TYR A 192 -2.53 -28.20 11.16
CA TYR A 192 -2.49 -27.71 12.57
C TYR A 192 -2.85 -26.23 12.69
N LEU A 193 -2.71 -25.43 11.62
CA LEU A 193 -3.06 -24.01 11.65
C LEU A 193 -4.56 -23.76 11.79
N ARG A 194 -5.40 -24.78 11.53
CA ARG A 194 -6.85 -24.70 11.77
C ARG A 194 -7.15 -24.34 13.22
N ASP A 195 -6.48 -24.97 14.18
CA ASP A 195 -6.67 -24.67 15.61
C ASP A 195 -6.41 -23.19 15.92
N ARG A 196 -5.42 -22.59 15.27
CA ARG A 196 -5.15 -21.16 15.38
C ARG A 196 -6.25 -20.31 14.76
N PHE A 197 -6.76 -20.67 13.58
CA PHE A 197 -7.88 -19.96 12.95
C PHE A 197 -9.16 -20.08 13.79
N THR A 198 -9.44 -21.25 14.35
CA THR A 198 -10.53 -21.49 15.30
C THR A 198 -10.37 -20.66 16.57
N HIS A 199 -9.15 -20.53 17.09
CA HIS A 199 -8.92 -19.64 18.22
C HIS A 199 -9.26 -18.19 17.89
N GLU A 200 -8.75 -17.66 16.77
CA GLU A 200 -8.98 -16.27 16.36
C GLU A 200 -10.47 -15.97 16.08
N LEU A 201 -11.21 -16.90 15.45
CA LEU A 201 -12.64 -16.72 15.19
C LEU A 201 -13.44 -16.67 16.49
N ASN A 202 -13.08 -17.48 17.49
CA ASN A 202 -13.73 -17.46 18.80
C ASN A 202 -13.42 -16.14 19.54
N MET A 203 -12.17 -15.69 19.54
CA MET A 203 -11.77 -14.41 20.14
C MET A 203 -12.55 -13.21 19.57
N ILE A 204 -12.82 -13.22 18.25
CA ILE A 204 -13.64 -12.17 17.64
C ILE A 204 -15.10 -12.30 18.08
N ALA A 205 -15.67 -13.51 18.08
CA ALA A 205 -17.05 -13.76 18.44
C ALA A 205 -17.37 -13.44 19.92
N GLU A 206 -16.37 -13.44 20.80
CA GLU A 206 -16.50 -12.97 22.19
C GLU A 206 -16.75 -11.46 22.32
N HIS A 207 -16.27 -10.67 21.35
CA HIS A 207 -16.28 -9.20 21.41
C HIS A 207 -17.18 -8.56 20.36
N VAL A 208 -17.64 -9.31 19.36
CA VAL A 208 -18.47 -8.83 18.26
C VAL A 208 -19.69 -9.74 18.12
N ASP A 209 -20.89 -9.14 18.18
CA ASP A 209 -22.13 -9.84 17.86
C ASP A 209 -22.18 -10.12 16.35
N ILE A 210 -21.72 -11.32 15.96
CA ILE A 210 -21.62 -11.74 14.56
C ILE A 210 -23.00 -11.76 13.87
N PRO A 211 -24.06 -12.38 14.43
CA PRO A 211 -25.39 -12.36 13.80
C PRO A 211 -25.97 -10.95 13.64
N GLN A 212 -25.83 -10.08 14.65
CA GLN A 212 -26.34 -8.72 14.56
C GLN A 212 -25.54 -7.88 13.56
N THR A 213 -24.21 -8.03 13.52
CA THR A 213 -23.35 -7.34 12.55
C THR A 213 -23.68 -7.78 11.11
N GLU A 214 -23.86 -9.09 10.88
CA GLU A 214 -24.30 -9.61 9.58
C GLU A 214 -25.65 -9.03 9.17
N LYS A 215 -26.61 -8.96 10.10
CA LYS A 215 -27.93 -8.36 9.84
C LYS A 215 -27.81 -6.89 9.46
N LEU A 216 -26.99 -6.10 10.16
CA LEU A 216 -26.76 -4.68 9.85
C LEU A 216 -26.16 -4.51 8.45
N ILE A 217 -25.16 -5.32 8.09
CA ILE A 217 -24.53 -5.28 6.76
C ILE A 217 -25.54 -5.62 5.66
N LYS A 218 -26.35 -6.68 5.85
CA LYS A 218 -27.36 -7.11 4.87
C LYS A 218 -28.53 -6.14 4.75
N ALA A 219 -28.91 -5.48 5.85
CA ALA A 219 -29.98 -4.49 5.86
C ALA A 219 -29.55 -3.13 5.30
N TYR A 220 -28.24 -2.91 5.07
CA TYR A 220 -27.75 -1.66 4.51
C TYR A 220 -28.24 -1.49 3.07
N GLU A 221 -29.11 -0.50 2.87
CA GLU A 221 -29.59 -0.13 1.55
C GLU A 221 -28.48 0.57 0.78
N ALA A 222 -28.11 -0.01 -0.36
CA ALA A 222 -27.04 0.50 -1.18
C ALA A 222 -27.37 1.88 -1.75
N ASN A 223 -26.73 2.94 -1.23
CA ASN A 223 -26.81 4.26 -1.80
C ASN A 223 -25.61 4.53 -2.72
N PHE A 224 -25.86 4.50 -4.02
CA PHE A 224 -24.89 4.83 -5.07
C PHE A 224 -25.13 6.22 -5.66
N GLY A 225 -26.06 7.02 -5.14
CA GLY A 225 -26.39 8.33 -5.67
C GLY A 225 -27.68 8.38 -6.49
N GLU A 226 -28.15 9.60 -6.74
CA GLU A 226 -29.47 9.86 -7.32
C GLU A 226 -29.46 9.84 -8.86
N SER A 227 -28.33 10.20 -9.48
CA SER A 227 -28.18 10.27 -10.93
C SER A 227 -27.37 9.09 -11.50
N GLU A 228 -27.58 8.74 -12.78
CA GLU A 228 -26.78 7.70 -13.46
C GLU A 228 -25.26 8.04 -13.47
N PRO A 229 -24.83 9.27 -13.77
CA PRO A 229 -23.42 9.65 -13.68
C PRO A 229 -22.82 9.44 -12.29
N GLU A 230 -23.55 9.81 -11.22
CA GLU A 230 -23.10 9.61 -9.85
C GLU A 230 -23.00 8.12 -9.51
N ARG A 231 -24.00 7.31 -9.90
CA ARG A 231 -23.98 5.85 -9.71
C ARG A 231 -22.79 5.20 -10.39
N HIS A 232 -22.50 5.61 -11.63
CA HIS A 232 -21.35 5.11 -12.39
C HIS A 232 -20.04 5.45 -11.68
N TYR A 233 -19.88 6.72 -11.28
CA TYR A 233 -18.72 7.17 -10.51
C TYR A 233 -18.54 6.40 -9.21
N ARG A 234 -19.56 6.33 -8.34
CA ARG A 234 -19.45 5.66 -7.04
C ARG A 234 -19.17 4.17 -7.16
N LYS A 235 -19.75 3.48 -8.16
CA LYS A 235 -19.42 2.08 -8.45
C LYS A 235 -17.95 1.92 -8.85
N TRP A 236 -17.45 2.80 -9.73
CA TRP A 236 -16.04 2.80 -10.12
C TRP A 236 -15.12 3.05 -8.92
N VAL A 237 -15.42 4.04 -8.07
CA VAL A 237 -14.63 4.33 -6.86
C VAL A 237 -14.61 3.11 -5.91
N LEU A 238 -15.75 2.45 -5.71
CA LEU A 238 -15.86 1.27 -4.85
C LEU A 238 -15.01 0.11 -5.38
N GLN A 239 -15.10 -0.16 -6.69
CA GLN A 239 -14.38 -1.26 -7.37
C GLN A 239 -12.87 -1.02 -7.41
N THR A 240 -12.45 0.23 -7.57
CA THR A 240 -11.02 0.61 -7.60
C THR A 240 -10.40 0.80 -6.22
N ARG A 241 -11.20 0.65 -5.15
CA ARG A 241 -10.81 0.88 -3.74
C ARG A 241 -10.31 2.29 -3.50
N LEU A 242 -11.01 3.29 -4.03
CA LEU A 242 -10.61 4.69 -3.92
C LEU A 242 -11.47 5.51 -2.95
N PHE A 243 -12.43 4.94 -2.22
CA PHE A 243 -13.10 5.66 -1.12
C PHE A 243 -12.17 5.79 0.08
N LEU A 244 -12.11 6.97 0.70
CA LEU A 244 -11.53 7.20 2.03
C LEU A 244 -12.44 6.60 3.11
N ASN A 245 -12.58 5.27 3.04
CA ASN A 245 -13.41 4.45 3.91
C ASN A 245 -12.67 3.12 4.14
N PRO A 246 -12.30 2.80 5.39
CA PRO A 246 -11.67 1.54 5.74
C PRO A 246 -12.45 0.29 5.32
N LEU A 247 -13.79 0.37 5.27
CA LEU A 247 -14.63 -0.76 4.87
C LEU A 247 -14.48 -1.12 3.38
N ASN A 248 -13.97 -0.20 2.55
CA ASN A 248 -13.71 -0.49 1.13
C ASN A 248 -12.57 -1.52 0.96
N ASP A 249 -11.69 -1.66 1.97
CA ASP A 249 -10.61 -2.64 1.96
C ASP A 249 -11.11 -4.07 2.26
N ALA A 250 -12.23 -4.21 2.98
CA ALA A 250 -12.87 -5.52 3.21
C ALA A 250 -13.52 -6.09 1.94
N GLY A 251 -13.93 -5.23 1.00
CA GLY A 251 -14.57 -5.62 -0.25
C GLY A 251 -15.35 -4.50 -0.91
N THR A 252 -16.09 -4.82 -1.98
CA THR A 252 -17.00 -3.90 -2.67
C THR A 252 -18.33 -3.82 -1.93
N LEU A 253 -18.30 -3.37 -0.69
CA LEU A 253 -19.46 -3.32 0.20
C LEU A 253 -20.25 -2.02 -0.03
N PRO A 254 -21.58 -2.06 -0.20
CA PRO A 254 -22.36 -0.84 -0.38
C PRO A 254 -22.21 0.19 0.75
N ILE A 255 -22.00 -0.26 1.99
CA ILE A 255 -21.73 0.63 3.14
C ILE A 255 -20.43 1.45 3.00
N ALA A 256 -19.54 1.05 2.08
CA ALA A 256 -18.27 1.74 1.85
C ALA A 256 -18.35 2.86 0.78
N THR A 257 -19.53 3.19 0.24
CA THR A 257 -19.69 4.15 -0.88
C THR A 257 -19.61 5.65 -0.49
N HIS A 258 -18.91 5.96 0.61
CA HIS A 258 -18.82 7.29 1.21
C HIS A 258 -17.44 7.54 1.83
N ASP A 259 -16.90 8.75 1.69
CA ASP A 259 -15.60 9.18 2.25
C ASP A 259 -15.67 9.63 3.72
N VAL A 260 -15.94 8.68 4.62
CA VAL A 260 -16.25 8.94 6.04
C VAL A 260 -15.04 9.10 6.95
N LEU A 261 -13.84 8.76 6.49
CA LEU A 261 -12.62 8.78 7.31
C LEU A 261 -12.33 10.20 7.84
N THR A 262 -12.05 10.35 9.13
CA THR A 262 -11.66 11.60 9.80
C THR A 262 -10.44 11.35 10.67
N LEU A 263 -9.95 12.37 11.36
CA LEU A 263 -9.09 12.15 12.52
C LEU A 263 -9.93 11.66 13.71
N PRO A 264 -9.32 10.91 14.64
CA PRO A 264 -9.91 10.63 15.95
C PRO A 264 -9.99 11.92 16.79
N SER A 265 -10.56 11.81 17.99
CA SER A 265 -10.44 12.86 19.01
C SER A 265 -8.97 13.15 19.34
N ILE A 266 -8.61 14.42 19.38
CA ILE A 266 -7.26 14.90 19.75
C ILE A 266 -7.38 15.73 21.02
N THR A 267 -6.50 15.47 21.99
CA THR A 267 -6.44 16.26 23.23
C THR A 267 -5.32 17.28 23.15
N THR A 268 -5.62 18.53 23.50
CA THR A 268 -4.63 19.62 23.56
C THR A 268 -4.75 20.40 24.85
N GLY A 269 -3.67 21.08 25.26
CA GLY A 269 -3.66 21.94 26.44
C GLY A 269 -4.47 23.22 26.21
N MET A 270 -5.16 23.70 27.26
CA MET A 270 -5.95 24.95 27.20
C MET A 270 -5.10 26.20 26.97
N ASP A 271 -3.80 26.16 27.29
CA ASP A 271 -2.86 27.27 27.07
C ASP A 271 -2.47 27.44 25.58
N SER A 272 -2.96 26.57 24.69
CA SER A 272 -2.89 26.82 23.25
C SER A 272 -3.70 28.08 22.97
N LYS A 273 -2.99 29.16 22.63
CA LYS A 273 -3.37 30.58 22.72
C LYS A 273 -4.63 31.03 21.96
N GLU A 274 -5.45 30.14 21.42
CA GLU A 274 -6.54 30.49 20.52
C GLU A 274 -7.93 29.97 20.91
N GLY A 275 -8.07 29.05 21.87
CA GLY A 275 -9.40 28.48 22.22
C GLY A 275 -10.13 27.87 21.01
N ARG A 276 -9.37 27.53 19.96
CA ARG A 276 -9.85 27.01 18.67
C ARG A 276 -9.49 25.54 18.53
N PRO A 277 -10.23 24.78 17.73
CA PRO A 277 -9.85 23.42 17.37
C PRO A 277 -8.43 23.39 16.77
N PRO A 278 -7.64 22.34 17.03
CA PRO A 278 -6.30 22.20 16.45
C PRO A 278 -6.31 22.32 14.93
N SER A 279 -5.43 23.14 14.36
CA SER A 279 -5.33 23.39 12.91
C SER A 279 -5.15 22.11 12.09
N ILE A 280 -4.56 21.08 12.70
CA ILE A 280 -4.34 19.77 12.11
C ILE A 280 -5.64 19.08 11.65
N ILE A 281 -6.77 19.37 12.31
CA ILE A 281 -8.10 18.88 11.91
C ILE A 281 -8.54 19.53 10.60
N GLY A 282 -8.38 20.86 10.50
CA GLY A 282 -8.65 21.61 9.28
C GLY A 282 -7.74 21.17 8.13
N PHE A 283 -6.46 20.94 8.42
CA PHE A 283 -5.51 20.45 7.42
C PHE A 283 -5.91 19.06 6.90
N TYR A 284 -6.30 18.13 7.78
CA TYR A 284 -6.77 16.81 7.34
C TYR A 284 -8.03 16.89 6.48
N ASN A 285 -8.98 17.79 6.81
CA ASN A 285 -10.15 18.03 5.97
C ASN A 285 -9.75 18.48 4.56
N GLN A 286 -8.76 19.37 4.44
CA GLN A 286 -8.22 19.79 3.16
C GLN A 286 -7.59 18.61 2.40
N LEU A 287 -6.79 17.77 3.04
CA LEU A 287 -6.18 16.59 2.41
C LEU A 287 -7.23 15.65 1.82
N LYS A 288 -8.32 15.41 2.57
CA LYS A 288 -9.44 14.61 2.09
C LYS A 288 -10.11 15.24 0.87
N GLN A 289 -10.38 16.54 0.93
CA GLN A 289 -11.08 17.24 -0.14
C GLN A 289 -10.24 17.25 -1.42
N GLU A 290 -8.94 17.54 -1.31
CA GLU A 290 -8.01 17.46 -2.43
C GLU A 290 -7.96 16.06 -3.05
N PHE A 291 -7.91 15.01 -2.23
CA PHE A 291 -7.96 13.62 -2.70
C PHE A 291 -9.25 13.32 -3.47
N VAL A 292 -10.41 13.67 -2.91
CA VAL A 292 -11.71 13.39 -3.54
C VAL A 292 -11.90 14.19 -4.83
N SER A 293 -11.45 15.45 -4.87
CA SER A 293 -11.46 16.26 -6.10
C SER A 293 -10.51 15.70 -7.17
N ALA A 294 -9.29 15.31 -6.80
CA ALA A 294 -8.34 14.70 -7.74
C ALA A 294 -8.86 13.34 -8.26
N ARG A 295 -9.53 12.56 -7.42
CA ARG A 295 -10.15 11.28 -7.80
C ARG A 295 -11.25 11.47 -8.83
N TRP A 296 -12.02 12.55 -8.74
CA TRP A 296 -12.99 12.91 -9.78
C TRP A 296 -12.30 13.24 -11.11
N LEU A 297 -11.23 14.03 -11.09
CA LEU A 297 -10.45 14.32 -12.31
C LEU A 297 -9.89 13.05 -12.95
N LEU A 298 -9.38 12.11 -12.13
CA LEU A 298 -8.95 10.79 -12.61
C LEU A 298 -10.10 10.04 -13.28
N PHE A 299 -11.27 9.98 -12.63
CA PHE A 299 -12.43 9.31 -13.20
C PHE A 299 -12.80 9.91 -14.56
N GLU A 300 -12.95 11.22 -14.65
CA GLU A 300 -13.29 11.90 -15.91
C GLU A 300 -12.23 11.69 -16.99
N ALA A 301 -10.94 11.74 -16.64
CA ALA A 301 -9.85 11.45 -17.57
C ALA A 301 -9.93 10.04 -18.17
N LEU A 302 -10.45 9.07 -17.40
CA LEU A 302 -10.62 7.69 -17.85
C LEU A 302 -11.92 7.43 -18.61
N GLN A 303 -12.88 8.37 -18.60
CA GLN A 303 -14.11 8.27 -19.38
C GLN A 303 -14.04 9.08 -20.69
N GLY A 304 -13.14 10.06 -20.77
CA GLY A 304 -13.09 11.00 -21.89
C GLY A 304 -12.33 10.46 -23.10
N ASP A 305 -13.05 9.74 -23.96
CA ASP A 305 -12.55 9.28 -25.27
C ASP A 305 -12.84 10.28 -26.40
N GLU A 306 -13.62 11.34 -26.13
CA GLU A 306 -14.02 12.36 -27.10
C GLU A 306 -13.34 13.71 -26.87
N SER A 307 -13.14 14.48 -27.94
CA SER A 307 -12.62 15.84 -27.87
C SER A 307 -13.59 16.75 -27.10
N HIS A 308 -13.08 17.45 -26.08
CA HIS A 308 -13.87 18.40 -25.31
C HIS A 308 -13.95 19.75 -26.02
N PHE A 309 -15.01 20.54 -25.81
CA PHE A 309 -15.15 21.85 -26.45
C PHE A 309 -14.07 22.85 -26.06
N SER A 310 -13.38 22.65 -24.92
CA SER A 310 -12.21 23.44 -24.51
C SER A 310 -11.00 23.25 -25.42
N ASP A 311 -10.96 22.12 -26.14
CA ASP A 311 -9.86 21.76 -27.01
C ASP A 311 -10.09 22.29 -28.44
N LYS A 312 -11.29 22.80 -28.73
CA LYS A 312 -11.63 23.40 -30.02
C LYS A 312 -10.84 24.69 -30.23
N ASP A 313 -10.31 24.83 -31.44
CA ASP A 313 -9.54 26.02 -31.88
C ASP A 313 -8.29 26.32 -31.03
N VAL A 314 -7.79 25.34 -30.26
CA VAL A 314 -6.48 25.39 -29.64
C VAL A 314 -5.43 25.06 -30.70
N LEU A 315 -4.74 26.07 -31.21
CA LEU A 315 -3.71 25.90 -32.23
C LEU A 315 -2.47 25.20 -31.64
N LEU A 316 -2.26 23.94 -32.04
CA LEU A 316 -1.11 23.12 -31.66
C LEU A 316 -0.36 22.67 -32.93
N TYR A 317 0.97 22.77 -32.91
CA TYR A 317 1.78 22.25 -34.02
C TYR A 317 1.91 20.73 -33.92
N ASN A 318 1.74 20.04 -35.05
CA ASN A 318 2.06 18.63 -35.15
C ASN A 318 3.58 18.45 -35.24
N THR A 319 4.20 17.98 -34.16
CA THR A 319 5.65 17.73 -34.09
C THR A 319 6.06 16.38 -34.70
N LEU A 320 5.11 15.61 -35.26
CA LEU A 320 5.29 14.24 -35.76
C LEU A 320 5.72 13.22 -34.70
N GLU A 321 5.74 13.63 -33.43
CA GLU A 321 5.94 12.76 -32.26
C GLU A 321 4.62 12.20 -31.71
N TYR A 322 3.49 12.69 -32.24
CA TYR A 322 2.12 12.30 -31.89
C TYR A 322 1.80 12.25 -30.38
N PRO A 323 2.22 13.25 -29.56
CA PRO A 323 1.76 13.33 -28.19
C PRO A 323 0.25 13.56 -28.11
N MET A 324 -0.36 12.93 -27.11
CA MET A 324 -1.75 13.15 -26.75
C MET A 324 -1.88 14.49 -26.04
N TYR A 325 -2.76 15.33 -26.59
CA TYR A 325 -3.24 16.57 -26.01
C TYR A 325 -4.75 16.49 -25.82
N GLY A 326 -5.29 17.37 -24.99
CA GLY A 326 -6.72 17.48 -24.75
C GLY A 326 -7.06 17.39 -23.27
N LEU A 327 -8.30 17.78 -22.95
CA LEU A 327 -8.72 17.93 -21.57
C LEU A 327 -8.57 16.64 -20.74
N SER A 328 -8.86 15.47 -21.30
CA SER A 328 -8.71 14.18 -20.60
C SER A 328 -7.28 13.94 -20.13
N VAL A 329 -6.29 14.26 -20.97
CA VAL A 329 -4.87 14.11 -20.63
C VAL A 329 -4.47 15.11 -19.54
N GLU A 330 -4.93 16.36 -19.62
CA GLU A 330 -4.64 17.38 -18.60
C GLU A 330 -5.32 17.08 -17.25
N LYS A 331 -6.54 16.53 -17.26
CA LYS A 331 -7.20 16.02 -16.05
C LYS A 331 -6.37 14.92 -15.41
N MET A 332 -5.83 14.00 -16.20
CA MET A 332 -4.94 12.93 -15.73
C MET A 332 -3.64 13.47 -15.12
N ARG A 333 -3.00 14.43 -15.81
CA ARG A 333 -1.79 15.12 -15.32
C ARG A 333 -2.04 15.83 -13.99
N SER A 334 -3.17 16.52 -13.88
CA SER A 334 -3.58 17.24 -12.66
C SER A 334 -3.89 16.28 -11.51
N ALA A 335 -4.63 15.20 -11.79
CA ALA A 335 -4.94 14.16 -10.83
C ALA A 335 -3.66 13.52 -10.26
N TYR A 336 -2.68 13.21 -11.12
CA TYR A 336 -1.38 12.67 -10.71
C TYR A 336 -0.64 13.62 -9.76
N ARG A 337 -0.50 14.90 -10.13
CA ARG A 337 0.22 15.91 -9.33
C ARG A 337 -0.40 16.05 -7.93
N VAL A 338 -1.72 16.18 -7.86
CA VAL A 338 -2.41 16.30 -6.57
C VAL A 338 -2.21 15.04 -5.73
N ALA A 339 -2.44 13.85 -6.29
CA ALA A 339 -2.27 12.59 -5.56
C ALA A 339 -0.84 12.40 -5.03
N TYR A 340 0.19 12.74 -5.81
CA TYR A 340 1.57 12.69 -5.35
C TYR A 340 1.83 13.72 -4.23
N SER A 341 1.35 14.95 -4.39
CA SER A 341 1.54 16.04 -3.41
C SER A 341 0.93 15.72 -2.03
N LEU A 342 -0.12 14.89 -1.98
CA LEU A 342 -0.72 14.44 -0.72
C LEU A 342 0.26 13.65 0.16
N LEU A 343 1.25 12.97 -0.43
CA LEU A 343 2.30 12.26 0.31
C LEU A 343 3.20 13.27 1.05
N ASP A 344 3.66 14.32 0.36
CA ASP A 344 4.49 15.36 1.00
C ASP A 344 3.69 16.17 2.02
N LYS A 345 2.41 16.44 1.75
CA LYS A 345 1.52 17.07 2.75
C LYS A 345 1.26 16.17 3.96
N THR A 346 1.22 14.84 3.78
CA THR A 346 1.21 13.88 4.89
C THR A 346 2.50 13.99 5.70
N ALA A 347 3.65 14.18 5.06
CA ALA A 347 4.92 14.44 5.75
C ALA A 347 4.89 15.72 6.57
N TYR A 348 4.38 16.81 5.98
CA TYR A 348 4.20 18.09 6.68
C TYR A 348 3.28 17.94 7.90
N PHE A 349 2.19 17.19 7.76
CA PHE A 349 1.30 16.85 8.87
C PHE A 349 2.07 16.15 9.99
N LEU A 350 2.81 15.09 9.67
CA LEU A 350 3.58 14.31 10.64
C LEU A 350 4.61 15.18 11.37
N ASN A 351 5.34 16.01 10.62
CA ASN A 351 6.32 16.94 11.17
C ASN A 351 5.71 17.87 12.21
N HIS A 352 4.53 18.42 11.92
CA HIS A 352 3.81 19.27 12.86
C HIS A 352 3.26 18.49 14.06
N TYR A 353 2.55 17.38 13.82
CA TYR A 353 1.83 16.63 14.85
C TYR A 353 2.74 15.89 15.85
N PHE A 354 3.88 15.37 15.38
CA PHE A 354 4.89 14.72 16.21
C PHE A 354 6.02 15.66 16.64
N ALA A 355 5.96 16.95 16.25
CA ALA A 355 6.99 17.95 16.53
C ALA A 355 8.41 17.51 16.11
N LEU A 356 8.55 16.95 14.90
CA LEU A 356 9.80 16.35 14.40
C LEU A 356 10.87 17.40 14.00
N GLY A 357 10.51 18.69 13.99
CA GLY A 357 11.49 19.78 13.85
C GLY A 357 12.15 19.93 12.48
N HIS A 358 11.60 19.31 11.42
CA HIS A 358 12.09 19.52 10.06
C HIS A 358 11.73 20.94 9.57
N PRO A 359 12.63 21.62 8.83
CA PRO A 359 12.27 22.88 8.19
C PRO A 359 11.17 22.69 7.14
N ASP A 360 10.14 23.54 7.20
CA ASP A 360 8.93 23.47 6.36
C ASP A 360 9.21 23.37 4.86
N ARG A 361 10.27 24.03 4.38
CA ARG A 361 10.62 24.07 2.95
C ARG A 361 11.30 22.80 2.44
N THR A 362 11.76 21.94 3.34
CA THR A 362 12.57 20.77 2.99
C THR A 362 11.92 19.46 3.39
N VAL A 363 10.88 19.47 4.22
CA VAL A 363 10.20 18.25 4.63
C VAL A 363 9.47 17.62 3.44
N ASN A 364 9.68 16.33 3.25
CA ASN A 364 9.02 15.53 2.24
C ASN A 364 8.70 14.14 2.80
N PHE A 365 7.91 13.38 2.06
CA PHE A 365 7.43 12.09 2.55
C PHE A 365 8.54 11.08 2.85
N ARG A 366 9.70 11.25 2.21
CA ARG A 366 10.85 10.36 2.33
C ARG A 366 11.79 10.72 3.47
N ASN A 367 11.91 12.00 3.82
CA ASN A 367 12.90 12.48 4.78
C ASN A 367 12.36 12.72 6.20
N VAL A 368 11.04 12.87 6.38
CA VAL A 368 10.40 13.19 7.66
C VAL A 368 10.65 12.17 8.78
N TRP A 369 11.07 10.95 8.43
CA TRP A 369 11.28 9.86 9.37
C TRP A 369 12.64 9.89 10.08
N TYR A 370 13.56 10.71 9.60
CA TYR A 370 14.95 10.72 10.01
C TYR A 370 15.33 12.03 10.69
N GLN A 371 16.37 12.03 11.50
CA GLN A 371 16.83 13.25 12.17
C GLN A 371 17.12 14.39 11.17
N PRO A 372 16.70 15.65 11.46
CA PRO A 372 17.03 16.79 10.62
C PRO A 372 18.56 16.99 10.56
N LYS A 373 19.10 17.17 9.35
CA LYS A 373 20.52 17.53 9.09
C LYS A 373 21.58 16.44 9.31
N THR A 374 21.26 15.15 9.29
CA THR A 374 22.30 14.11 9.17
C THR A 374 22.89 14.11 7.75
N MET A 375 24.08 14.70 7.57
CA MET A 375 24.97 14.38 6.44
C MET A 375 25.50 12.96 6.67
N GLY A 376 25.08 11.99 5.86
CA GLY A 376 25.52 10.59 5.97
C GLY A 376 24.38 9.63 6.29
N GLN A 377 24.60 8.71 7.24
CA GLN A 377 23.65 7.65 7.57
C GLN A 377 22.35 8.24 8.14
N LYS A 378 21.24 7.97 7.48
CA LYS A 378 19.90 8.41 7.88
C LYS A 378 19.50 7.66 9.16
N VAL A 379 19.51 8.33 10.30
CA VAL A 379 19.10 7.77 11.60
C VAL A 379 17.64 8.09 11.83
N LEU A 380 16.83 7.09 12.20
CA LEU A 380 15.41 7.31 12.53
C LEU A 380 15.26 8.34 13.65
N HIS A 381 14.24 9.19 13.53
CA HIS A 381 13.97 10.22 14.52
C HIS A 381 13.62 9.58 15.88
N ASP A 382 14.19 10.12 16.98
CA ASP A 382 14.03 9.55 18.33
C ASP A 382 12.55 9.55 18.78
N GLU A 383 11.80 10.59 18.40
CA GLU A 383 10.34 10.65 18.56
C GLU A 383 9.57 9.63 17.71
N LEU A 384 10.20 8.71 17.00
CA LEU A 384 9.54 7.66 16.22
C LEU A 384 10.13 6.27 16.50
N ALA A 385 11.45 6.20 16.71
CA ALA A 385 12.17 4.97 16.96
C ALA A 385 11.55 4.15 18.10
N GLY A 386 11.27 2.87 17.84
CA GLY A 386 10.74 1.93 18.83
C GLY A 386 9.27 2.16 19.23
N ARG A 387 8.56 3.14 18.64
CA ARG A 387 7.15 3.34 18.97
C ARG A 387 6.28 2.16 18.54
N GLU A 388 5.43 1.70 19.44
CA GLU A 388 4.42 0.66 19.20
C GLU A 388 3.20 1.19 18.43
N ASN A 389 3.44 1.85 17.30
CA ASN A 389 2.41 2.43 16.45
C ASN A 389 2.42 1.74 15.08
N TRP A 390 1.70 0.63 14.98
CA TRP A 390 1.69 -0.22 13.78
C TRP A 390 1.25 0.50 12.49
N PRO A 391 0.18 1.34 12.47
CA PRO A 391 -0.16 2.14 11.29
C PRO A 391 0.92 3.17 10.92
N LEU A 392 1.57 3.80 11.91
CA LEU A 392 2.66 4.75 11.66
C LEU A 392 3.90 4.07 11.09
N ARG A 393 4.23 2.87 11.59
CA ARG A 393 5.25 2.00 10.98
C ARG A 393 4.86 1.64 9.54
N GLY A 394 3.59 1.34 9.28
CA GLY A 394 3.06 1.17 7.93
C GLY A 394 3.33 2.38 7.04
N LEU A 395 3.08 3.59 7.54
CA LEU A 395 3.33 4.84 6.82
C LEU A 395 4.83 5.08 6.56
N PHE A 396 5.71 4.75 7.51
CA PHE A 396 7.16 4.72 7.31
C PHE A 396 7.57 3.78 6.18
N TRP A 397 7.04 2.55 6.17
CA TRP A 397 7.30 1.59 5.09
C TRP A 397 6.65 1.98 3.77
N LEU A 398 5.57 2.77 3.78
CA LEU A 398 5.02 3.38 2.57
C LEU A 398 5.98 4.40 1.96
N SER A 399 6.68 5.17 2.79
CA SER A 399 7.71 6.08 2.30
C SER A 399 8.80 5.35 1.52
N LYS A 400 9.12 4.10 1.89
CA LYS A 400 10.12 3.28 1.19
C LYS A 400 9.74 2.90 -0.25
N ASP A 401 8.46 3.06 -0.63
CA ASP A 401 7.97 2.86 -2.01
C ASP A 401 8.12 4.11 -2.89
N ILE A 402 8.51 5.26 -2.34
CA ILE A 402 8.73 6.50 -3.09
C ILE A 402 10.22 6.64 -3.42
N PHE A 403 10.64 7.21 -4.54
CA PHE A 403 12.07 7.41 -4.79
C PHE A 403 12.53 8.79 -4.28
N GLU A 404 13.77 8.86 -3.76
CA GLU A 404 14.46 10.11 -3.42
C GLU A 404 15.95 9.93 -3.77
N PRO A 405 16.58 10.85 -4.53
CA PRO A 405 17.98 10.71 -4.97
C PRO A 405 18.98 10.43 -3.85
N ASP A 406 18.77 11.07 -2.69
CA ASP A 406 19.70 11.01 -1.55
C ASP A 406 19.41 9.85 -0.58
N ILE A 407 18.43 8.98 -0.88
CA ILE A 407 18.01 7.88 0.01
C ILE A 407 18.00 6.56 -0.76
N LYS A 408 18.91 5.66 -0.39
CA LYS A 408 18.97 4.27 -0.91
C LYS A 408 17.89 3.40 -0.26
N GLY A 409 17.61 2.23 -0.86
CA GLY A 409 16.71 1.23 -0.28
C GLY A 409 15.24 1.47 -0.63
N VAL A 410 14.95 1.49 -1.92
CA VAL A 410 13.61 1.63 -2.47
C VAL A 410 12.99 0.25 -2.62
N THR A 411 11.80 0.05 -2.05
CA THR A 411 11.13 -1.25 -2.04
C THR A 411 10.26 -1.50 -3.27
N GLU A 412 9.87 -0.46 -4.01
CA GLU A 412 8.99 -0.55 -5.18
C GLU A 412 9.80 -0.39 -6.49
N PRO A 413 9.81 -1.39 -7.39
CA PRO A 413 10.54 -1.31 -8.65
C PRO A 413 10.22 -0.07 -9.51
N ASP A 414 8.95 0.38 -9.50
CA ASP A 414 8.48 1.51 -10.30
C ASP A 414 8.70 2.89 -9.64
N ALA A 415 9.26 2.96 -8.43
CA ALA A 415 9.32 4.20 -7.66
C ALA A 415 10.07 5.34 -8.36
N GLN A 416 11.16 5.00 -9.07
CA GLN A 416 11.94 5.97 -9.85
C GLN A 416 11.08 6.59 -10.95
N ALA A 417 10.35 5.76 -11.70
CA ALA A 417 9.46 6.23 -12.75
C ALA A 417 8.34 7.14 -12.19
N LEU A 418 7.79 6.82 -11.01
CA LEU A 418 6.82 7.70 -10.34
C LEU A 418 7.43 9.07 -10.00
N TYR A 419 8.64 9.08 -9.43
CA TYR A 419 9.35 10.32 -9.13
C TYR A 419 9.68 11.14 -10.40
N ASP A 420 10.13 10.48 -11.46
CA ASP A 420 10.46 11.13 -12.73
C ASP A 420 9.21 11.73 -13.38
N ILE A 421 8.09 11.01 -13.40
CA ILE A 421 6.81 11.54 -13.88
C ILE A 421 6.41 12.78 -13.09
N ARG A 422 6.44 12.73 -11.75
CA ARG A 422 6.13 13.88 -10.90
C ARG A 422 7.00 15.09 -11.25
N ASN A 423 8.32 14.89 -11.36
CA ASN A 423 9.24 15.98 -11.66
C ASN A 423 9.01 16.58 -13.05
N HIS A 424 8.70 15.75 -14.05
CA HIS A 424 8.37 16.25 -15.37
C HIS A 424 7.02 16.96 -15.41
N LEU A 425 6.04 16.54 -14.61
CA LEU A 425 4.75 17.22 -14.51
C LEU A 425 4.83 18.57 -13.79
N GLU A 426 5.69 18.72 -12.78
CA GLU A 426 5.83 19.96 -12.03
C GLU A 426 6.75 20.98 -12.71
N HIS A 427 7.82 20.51 -13.35
CA HIS A 427 8.95 21.38 -13.72
C HIS A 427 9.50 21.16 -15.13
N LYS A 428 9.03 20.16 -15.89
CA LYS A 428 9.57 19.87 -17.23
C LYS A 428 8.44 19.48 -18.20
N TYR A 429 8.78 18.66 -19.20
CA TYR A 429 7.86 18.22 -20.25
C TYR A 429 7.61 16.71 -20.15
N LEU A 430 6.34 16.32 -20.02
CA LEU A 430 5.89 14.93 -20.03
C LEU A 430 5.11 14.63 -21.32
N GLN A 431 5.71 13.86 -22.21
CA GLN A 431 5.10 13.41 -23.46
C GLN A 431 4.27 12.14 -23.20
N VAL A 432 2.96 12.27 -23.27
CA VAL A 432 2.06 11.13 -23.17
C VAL A 432 1.67 10.74 -24.59
N VAL A 433 1.87 9.48 -24.96
CA VAL A 433 1.58 8.98 -26.32
C VAL A 433 0.62 7.80 -26.28
N GLU A 434 -0.12 7.59 -27.37
CA GLU A 434 -0.95 6.39 -27.45
C GLU A 434 -0.06 5.14 -27.53
N THR A 435 -0.52 4.04 -26.92
CA THR A 435 0.27 2.82 -26.71
C THR A 435 0.80 2.24 -28.02
N VAL A 436 0.01 2.33 -29.09
CA VAL A 436 0.39 1.85 -30.43
C VAL A 436 1.56 2.63 -31.02
N PHE A 437 1.71 3.91 -30.67
CA PHE A 437 2.78 4.77 -31.20
C PHE A 437 4.06 4.75 -30.37
N GLU A 438 4.05 4.13 -29.20
CA GLU A 438 5.24 4.00 -28.35
C GLU A 438 6.35 3.21 -29.06
N SER A 439 6.00 2.15 -29.80
CA SER A 439 6.96 1.33 -30.54
C SER A 439 7.25 1.81 -31.97
N LEU A 440 6.40 2.67 -32.53
CA LEU A 440 6.49 3.12 -33.93
C LEU A 440 7.37 4.36 -34.13
N VAL A 441 7.52 5.19 -33.10
CA VAL A 441 8.31 6.42 -33.17
C VAL A 441 9.48 6.29 -32.19
N PRO A 442 10.71 6.03 -32.69
CA PRO A 442 11.89 5.94 -31.84
C PRO A 442 12.04 7.20 -31.00
N VAL A 443 12.24 7.06 -29.69
CA VAL A 443 12.71 8.17 -28.86
C VAL A 443 14.18 8.39 -29.22
N PRO A 444 14.60 9.62 -29.55
CA PRO A 444 16.02 9.90 -29.74
C PRO A 444 16.77 9.54 -28.45
N ASP A 445 17.72 8.60 -28.51
CA ASP A 445 18.62 8.34 -27.37
C ASP A 445 19.62 9.50 -27.25
N GLY A 446 19.75 10.10 -26.05
CA GLY A 446 20.79 11.09 -25.78
C GLY A 446 20.52 12.03 -24.59
N GLU A 447 21.56 12.72 -24.13
CA GLU A 447 21.56 13.66 -22.99
C GLU A 447 20.73 14.95 -23.20
N HIS A 448 20.00 15.08 -24.32
CA HIS A 448 19.32 16.30 -24.73
C HIS A 448 17.83 16.13 -25.09
N VAL A 449 17.20 15.02 -24.72
CA VAL A 449 15.74 14.89 -24.86
C VAL A 449 15.06 15.81 -23.83
N LEU A 450 14.28 16.78 -24.29
CA LEU A 450 13.65 17.80 -23.45
C LEU A 450 12.61 17.23 -22.46
N GLY A 451 12.00 16.09 -22.79
CA GLY A 451 10.89 15.53 -22.04
C GLY A 451 11.00 14.03 -21.80
N TYR A 452 10.22 13.56 -20.83
CA TYR A 452 10.04 12.14 -20.53
C TYR A 452 8.82 11.63 -21.29
N ARG A 453 9.00 10.58 -22.10
CA ARG A 453 7.94 9.95 -22.88
C ARG A 453 7.38 8.72 -22.19
N ILE A 454 6.06 8.58 -22.20
CA ILE A 454 5.33 7.48 -21.57
C ILE A 454 4.04 7.15 -22.36
N SER A 455 3.70 5.87 -22.48
CA SER A 455 2.39 5.48 -23.03
C SER A 455 1.22 5.88 -22.13
N TRP A 456 0.05 6.09 -22.73
CA TRP A 456 -1.19 6.34 -22.00
C TRP A 456 -1.53 5.20 -21.03
N ALA A 457 -1.30 3.95 -21.44
CA ALA A 457 -1.52 2.78 -20.60
C ALA A 457 -0.63 2.78 -19.35
N ASP A 458 0.66 3.06 -19.51
CA ASP A 458 1.60 3.13 -18.39
C ASP A 458 1.33 4.32 -17.49
N PHE A 459 1.04 5.48 -18.08
CA PHE A 459 0.67 6.66 -17.30
C PHE A 459 -0.60 6.40 -16.49
N ARG A 460 -1.60 5.72 -17.07
CA ARG A 460 -2.80 5.27 -16.37
C ARG A 460 -2.52 4.35 -15.20
N SER A 461 -1.68 3.33 -15.42
CA SER A 461 -1.29 2.38 -14.38
C SER A 461 -0.59 3.10 -13.23
N LYS A 462 0.38 3.97 -13.54
CA LYS A 462 1.18 4.72 -12.57
C LYS A 462 0.36 5.79 -11.83
N THR A 463 -0.59 6.47 -12.49
CA THR A 463 -1.54 7.35 -11.80
C THR A 463 -2.43 6.57 -10.85
N THR A 464 -2.97 5.43 -11.27
CA THR A 464 -3.78 4.59 -10.38
C THR A 464 -2.98 4.14 -9.16
N ARG A 465 -1.69 3.77 -9.35
CA ARG A 465 -0.79 3.41 -8.26
C ARG A 465 -0.58 4.55 -7.27
N ILE A 466 -0.30 5.78 -7.74
CA ILE A 466 -0.08 6.91 -6.82
C ILE A 466 -1.36 7.26 -6.03
N PHE A 467 -2.55 7.13 -6.64
CA PHE A 467 -3.83 7.29 -5.95
C PHE A 467 -4.03 6.27 -4.83
N LYS A 468 -3.67 5.00 -5.06
CA LYS A 468 -3.72 3.97 -4.01
C LYS A 468 -2.75 4.26 -2.87
N LEU A 469 -1.53 4.72 -3.18
CA LEU A 469 -0.55 5.11 -2.17
C LEU A 469 -1.01 6.33 -1.35
N ALA A 470 -1.55 7.37 -2.00
CA ALA A 470 -2.09 8.55 -1.35
C ALA A 470 -3.31 8.22 -0.47
N ARG A 471 -4.21 7.35 -0.95
CA ARG A 471 -5.32 6.85 -0.14
C ARG A 471 -4.81 6.12 1.11
N ALA A 472 -3.90 5.18 0.93
CA ALA A 472 -3.34 4.41 2.02
C ALA A 472 -2.62 5.32 3.03
N SER A 473 -1.89 6.34 2.56
CA SER A 473 -1.20 7.28 3.44
C SER A 473 -2.17 8.07 4.33
N LEU A 474 -3.31 8.54 3.79
CA LEU A 474 -4.33 9.24 4.57
C LEU A 474 -4.98 8.34 5.62
N ILE A 475 -5.31 7.09 5.25
CA ILE A 475 -5.84 6.10 6.20
C ILE A 475 -4.83 5.81 7.30
N TYR A 476 -3.59 5.43 6.95
CA TYR A 476 -2.55 5.15 7.93
C TYR A 476 -2.28 6.35 8.84
N LEU A 477 -2.33 7.58 8.32
CA LEU A 477 -2.17 8.80 9.10
C LEU A 477 -3.26 8.93 10.18
N SER A 478 -4.54 8.76 9.80
CA SER A 478 -5.65 8.81 10.76
C SER A 478 -5.52 7.73 11.85
N LEU A 479 -5.22 6.49 11.45
CA LEU A 479 -5.01 5.39 12.39
C LEU A 479 -3.80 5.61 13.30
N ALA A 480 -2.72 6.19 12.77
CA ALA A 480 -1.51 6.50 13.51
C ALA A 480 -1.77 7.57 14.59
N VAL A 481 -2.52 8.62 14.25
CA VAL A 481 -2.97 9.64 15.20
C VAL A 481 -3.82 8.99 16.29
N HIS A 482 -4.72 8.06 15.94
CA HIS A 482 -5.58 7.39 16.93
C HIS A 482 -4.78 6.54 17.92
N LYS A 483 -3.82 5.76 17.43
CA LYS A 483 -2.95 4.96 18.30
C LYS A 483 -2.09 5.86 19.20
N GLU A 484 -1.61 6.99 18.66
CA GLU A 484 -0.83 7.96 19.41
C GLU A 484 -1.64 8.68 20.49
N GLU A 485 -2.87 9.11 20.19
CA GLU A 485 -3.74 9.77 21.17
C GLU A 485 -4.15 8.81 22.31
N LYS A 486 -4.39 7.52 22.00
CA LYS A 486 -4.60 6.49 23.03
C LYS A 486 -3.38 6.32 23.94
N ARG A 487 -2.17 6.36 23.40
CA ARG A 487 -0.93 6.31 24.20
C ARG A 487 -0.82 7.54 25.09
N ARG A 488 -0.99 8.73 24.52
CA ARG A 488 -0.95 10.02 25.25
C ARG A 488 -2.02 10.09 26.34
N GLU A 489 -3.18 9.48 26.13
CA GLU A 489 -4.23 9.36 27.14
C GLU A 489 -3.78 8.50 28.33
N GLN A 490 -3.14 7.35 28.07
CA GLN A 490 -2.62 6.46 29.12
C GLN A 490 -1.49 7.09 29.93
N GLU A 491 -0.66 7.94 29.31
CA GLU A 491 0.45 8.64 29.95
C GLU A 491 0.03 9.94 30.67
N ARG A 492 -1.20 10.40 30.44
CA ARG A 492 -1.68 11.68 30.98
C ARG A 492 -1.85 11.57 32.50
N SER A 493 -1.22 12.47 33.25
CA SER A 493 -1.54 12.72 34.65
C SER A 493 -3.02 13.12 34.81
N ALA A 494 -3.58 12.96 36.02
CA ALA A 494 -4.99 13.22 36.32
C ALA A 494 -5.40 14.71 36.16
N HIS A 495 -5.43 15.20 34.93
CA HIS A 495 -5.94 16.50 34.51
C HIS A 495 -7.38 16.36 34.06
N THR A 496 -8.20 17.37 34.32
CA THR A 496 -9.56 17.45 33.80
C THR A 496 -9.53 17.61 32.28
N VAL A 497 -10.10 16.65 31.56
CA VAL A 497 -10.31 16.72 30.11
C VAL A 497 -11.76 17.09 29.86
N MET A 498 -12.00 18.14 29.06
CA MET A 498 -13.33 18.60 28.69
C MET A 498 -13.58 18.35 27.20
N PRO A 499 -14.74 17.81 26.81
CA PRO A 499 -15.04 17.58 25.40
C PRO A 499 -15.30 18.90 24.67
N MET A 500 -14.75 19.04 23.47
CA MET A 500 -15.10 20.08 22.50
C MET A 500 -15.63 19.40 21.24
N PRO A 501 -16.96 19.17 21.14
CA PRO A 501 -17.53 18.53 19.96
C PRO A 501 -17.41 19.46 18.75
N LEU A 502 -17.02 18.89 17.60
CA LEU A 502 -16.97 19.60 16.33
C LEU A 502 -18.17 19.18 15.47
N ALA A 503 -18.87 20.16 14.91
CA ALA A 503 -19.93 19.91 13.95
C ALA A 503 -19.33 19.48 12.59
N THR A 504 -20.04 18.62 11.87
CA THR A 504 -19.69 18.26 10.50
C THR A 504 -20.16 19.34 9.53
N TRP A 505 -19.46 19.47 8.40
CA TRP A 505 -19.91 20.30 7.29
C TRP A 505 -20.98 19.56 6.48
N SER A 506 -22.16 20.16 6.34
CA SER A 506 -23.16 19.69 5.38
C SER A 506 -22.65 19.90 3.95
N ASP A 507 -23.10 19.06 3.01
CA ASP A 507 -22.64 19.14 1.62
C ASP A 507 -22.95 20.50 0.97
N GLU A 508 -24.08 21.10 1.33
CA GLU A 508 -24.50 22.43 0.85
C GLU A 508 -23.52 23.56 1.21
N TRP A 509 -22.72 23.40 2.27
CA TRP A 509 -21.84 24.44 2.80
C TRP A 509 -20.38 24.29 2.33
N LYS A 510 -20.06 23.28 1.51
CA LYS A 510 -18.70 23.01 1.00
C LYS A 510 -18.34 23.81 -0.27
N GLN A 511 -18.89 25.02 -0.41
CA GLN A 511 -18.79 25.84 -1.63
C GLN A 511 -17.51 26.68 -1.71
#